data_AF-A0A3M3M897-F1
#
_entry.id   AF-A0A3M3M897-F1
#
_cell.length_a   1.000
_cell.length_b   1.000
_cell.length_c   1.000
_cell.angle_alpha   90.00
_cell.angle_beta   90.00
_cell.angle_gamma   90.00
#
_symmetry.space_group_name_H-M   'P 1'
#
loop_
_entity.id
_entity.type
_entity.pdbx_description
1 polymer ?
#
loop_
_entity_poly.entity_id
_entity_poly.type
_entity_poly.pdbx_seq_one_letter_code
_entity_poly.pdbx_strand_id
1 'polypeptide(L)'
;MAKLTTLKNRVQLLPARLQTINPDSWRAGKTTAAQRGYGYKWQQARLVHLNAHPLCAYCDRLGRVTEATVVDHSTPHRGDMKLFWDRSLWVSLCAPCHSSVKQAEEAAGLR
;
A
#
# COMPACT_ATOMS: atom_id res chain seq x y z
N MET A 1 -5.42 -59.10 23.25
CA MET A 1 -4.31 -58.17 23.56
C MET A 1 -4.62 -56.82 22.94
N ALA A 2 -4.82 -55.77 23.73
CA ALA A 2 -5.14 -54.44 23.21
C ALA A 2 -3.85 -53.76 22.70
N LYS A 3 -3.84 -53.29 21.44
CA LYS A 3 -2.72 -52.53 20.87
C LYS A 3 -2.80 -51.08 21.36
N LEU A 4 -1.75 -50.63 22.05
CA LEU A 4 -1.57 -49.21 22.36
C LEU A 4 -1.27 -48.44 21.07
N THR A 5 -2.01 -47.36 20.84
CA THR A 5 -1.74 -46.43 19.74
C THR A 5 -0.95 -45.24 20.26
N THR A 6 0.17 -44.94 19.62
CA THR A 6 1.02 -43.80 19.98
C THR A 6 0.37 -42.50 19.53
N LEU A 7 0.29 -41.52 20.44
CA LEU A 7 -0.22 -40.19 20.14
C LEU A 7 0.73 -39.47 19.18
N LYS A 8 0.18 -38.87 18.12
CA LYS A 8 0.97 -38.05 17.17
C LYS A 8 1.52 -36.84 17.89
N ASN A 9 2.82 -36.58 17.74
CA ASN A 9 3.45 -35.37 18.25
C ASN A 9 2.81 -34.14 17.57
N ARG A 10 2.24 -33.24 18.37
CA ARG A 10 1.55 -32.01 17.92
C ARG A 10 2.40 -30.76 18.01
N VAL A 11 3.69 -30.87 18.35
CA VAL A 11 4.57 -29.71 18.43
C VAL A 11 4.88 -29.21 17.01
N GLN A 12 4.34 -28.06 16.66
CA GLN A 12 4.69 -27.35 15.44
C GLN A 12 6.06 -26.70 15.61
N LEU A 13 6.98 -27.00 14.70
CA LEU A 13 8.28 -26.33 14.65
C LEU A 13 8.10 -24.90 14.16
N LEU A 14 8.75 -23.94 14.83
CA LEU A 14 8.80 -22.57 14.37
C LEU A 14 9.52 -22.51 13.00
N PRO A 15 9.11 -21.60 12.10
CA PRO A 15 9.76 -21.44 10.81
C PRO A 15 11.22 -21.00 11.00
N ALA A 16 12.09 -21.41 10.07
CA ALA A 16 13.53 -21.14 10.10
C ALA A 16 13.91 -19.65 10.11
N ARG A 17 12.95 -18.76 9.80
CA ARG A 17 13.14 -17.31 9.80
C ARG A 17 12.00 -16.64 10.55
N LEU A 18 12.32 -16.06 11.70
CA LEU A 18 11.42 -15.15 12.40
C LEU A 18 11.35 -13.83 11.62
N GLN A 19 10.14 -13.29 11.45
CA GLN A 19 9.93 -11.99 10.82
C GLN A 19 10.43 -10.90 11.77
N THR A 20 11.39 -10.09 11.33
CA THR A 20 11.86 -8.93 12.08
C THR A 20 10.84 -7.80 11.93
N ILE A 21 10.11 -7.49 13.01
CA ILE A 21 9.25 -6.31 13.05
C ILE A 21 10.14 -5.10 13.33
N ASN A 22 10.14 -4.11 12.43
CA ASN A 22 10.73 -2.81 12.74
C ASN A 22 9.70 -1.99 13.53
N PRO A 23 9.88 -1.77 14.84
CA PRO A 23 8.92 -1.03 15.67
C PRO A 23 8.79 0.44 15.27
N ASP A 24 9.83 1.03 14.65
CA ASP A 24 9.84 2.43 14.21
C ASP A 24 9.11 2.63 12.87
N SER A 25 8.65 1.55 12.24
CA SER A 25 7.82 1.66 11.05
C SER A 25 6.47 2.27 11.41
N TRP A 26 6.02 3.27 10.66
CA TRP A 26 4.65 3.79 10.79
C TRP A 26 3.56 2.73 10.54
N ARG A 27 3.95 1.58 9.97
CA ARG A 27 3.11 0.39 9.73
C ARG A 27 3.08 -0.57 10.94
N ALA A 28 3.93 -0.39 11.94
CA ALA A 28 3.99 -1.24 13.12
C ALA A 28 2.60 -1.31 13.80
N GLY A 29 2.16 -2.53 14.12
CA GLY A 29 0.83 -2.80 14.71
C GLY A 29 -0.36 -2.69 13.75
N LYS A 30 -0.17 -2.28 12.49
CA LYS A 30 -1.25 -2.11 11.48
C LYS A 30 -1.17 -3.20 10.40
N THR A 31 -1.76 -4.35 10.69
CA THR A 31 -1.69 -5.55 9.84
C THR A 31 -2.51 -5.42 8.56
N THR A 32 -3.63 -4.67 8.59
CA THR A 32 -4.54 -4.50 7.44
C THR A 32 -4.38 -3.14 6.75
N ALA A 33 -4.78 -3.06 5.47
CA ALA A 33 -4.80 -1.79 4.73
C ALA A 33 -5.76 -0.77 5.37
N ALA A 34 -6.90 -1.23 5.87
CA ALA A 34 -7.87 -0.40 6.56
C ALA A 34 -7.29 0.24 7.84
N GLN A 35 -6.55 -0.52 8.65
CA GLN A 35 -5.84 0.02 9.82
C GLN A 35 -4.77 1.07 9.44
N ARG A 36 -4.29 1.06 8.20
CA ARG A 36 -3.35 2.07 7.67
C ARG A 36 -4.05 3.29 7.07
N GLY A 37 -5.38 3.33 7.05
CA GLY A 37 -6.19 4.44 6.51
C GLY A 37 -6.88 4.12 5.18
N TYR A 38 -6.49 3.04 4.50
CA TYR A 38 -7.00 2.65 3.18
C TYR A 38 -8.31 1.82 3.26
N GLY A 39 -9.24 2.22 4.13
CA GLY A 39 -10.54 1.56 4.36
C GLY A 39 -11.67 2.07 3.44
N TYR A 40 -12.92 1.81 3.83
CA TYR A 40 -14.11 2.19 3.03
C TYR A 40 -14.14 3.68 2.65
N LYS A 41 -13.87 4.59 3.61
CA LYS A 41 -13.82 6.04 3.35
C LYS A 41 -12.81 6.40 2.26
N TRP A 42 -11.65 5.73 2.25
CA TRP A 42 -10.63 5.92 1.23
C TRP A 42 -11.11 5.42 -0.13
N GLN A 43 -11.73 4.25 -0.19
CA GLN A 43 -12.27 3.69 -1.43
C GLN A 43 -13.28 4.64 -2.09
N GLN A 44 -14.20 5.21 -1.30
CA GLN A 44 -15.18 6.18 -1.81
C GLN A 44 -14.50 7.46 -2.32
N ALA A 45 -13.59 8.03 -1.54
CA ALA A 45 -12.91 9.26 -1.94
C ALA A 45 -11.99 9.06 -3.15
N ARG A 46 -11.35 7.88 -3.26
CA ARG A 46 -10.55 7.48 -4.42
C ARG A 46 -11.38 7.47 -5.69
N LEU A 47 -12.60 6.91 -5.66
CA LEU A 47 -13.49 6.88 -6.83
C LEU A 47 -13.86 8.30 -7.29
N VAL A 48 -14.21 9.18 -6.35
CA VAL A 48 -14.49 10.59 -6.66
C VAL A 48 -13.28 11.28 -7.28
N HIS A 49 -12.07 11.05 -6.75
CA HIS A 49 -10.86 11.65 -7.29
C HIS A 49 -10.54 11.15 -8.69
N LEU A 50 -10.63 9.85 -8.96
CA LEU A 50 -10.38 9.26 -10.28
C LEU A 50 -11.40 9.72 -11.32
N ASN A 51 -12.66 9.92 -10.94
CA ASN A 51 -13.66 10.48 -11.87
C ASN A 51 -13.34 11.93 -12.25
N ALA A 52 -12.79 12.73 -11.33
CA ALA A 52 -12.37 14.10 -11.61
C ALA A 52 -11.01 14.18 -12.33
N HIS A 53 -10.13 13.20 -12.12
CA HIS A 53 -8.78 13.12 -12.68
C HIS A 53 -8.56 11.75 -13.33
N PRO A 54 -9.20 11.50 -14.50
CA PRO A 54 -9.25 10.16 -15.10
C PRO A 54 -7.95 9.75 -15.80
N LEU A 55 -7.01 10.67 -16.00
CA LEU A 55 -5.76 10.42 -16.71
C LEU A 55 -4.57 10.30 -15.76
N CYS A 56 -3.61 9.45 -16.15
CA CYS A 56 -2.34 9.31 -15.47
C CYS A 56 -1.52 10.59 -15.63
N ALA A 57 -1.26 11.28 -14.51
CA ALA A 57 -0.48 12.51 -14.49
C ALA A 57 0.94 12.35 -15.05
N TYR A 58 1.53 11.15 -14.98
CA TYR A 58 2.89 10.91 -15.47
C TYR A 58 2.92 10.67 -16.98
N CYS A 59 1.91 9.95 -17.49
CA CYS A 59 1.74 9.78 -18.93
C CYS A 59 1.43 11.12 -19.60
N ASP A 60 0.58 11.94 -18.97
CA ASP A 60 0.17 13.25 -19.49
C ASP A 60 1.35 14.22 -19.65
N ARG A 61 2.27 14.26 -18.67
CA ARG A 61 3.55 15.00 -18.76
C ARG A 61 4.42 14.61 -19.97
N LEU A 62 4.23 13.40 -20.49
CA LEU A 62 4.93 12.87 -21.67
C LEU A 62 4.08 12.97 -22.95
N GLY A 63 2.94 13.66 -22.91
CA GLY A 63 2.00 13.78 -24.02
C GLY A 63 1.23 12.49 -24.33
N ARG A 64 1.11 11.58 -23.36
CA ARG A 64 0.41 10.29 -23.53
C ARG A 64 -0.91 10.30 -22.77
N VAL A 65 -1.98 9.91 -23.45
CA VAL A 65 -3.29 9.70 -22.82
C VAL A 65 -3.36 8.27 -22.30
N THR A 66 -3.47 8.10 -20.99
CA THR A 66 -3.59 6.79 -20.35
C THR A 66 -4.49 6.91 -19.14
N GLU A 67 -5.43 5.97 -18.99
CA GLU A 67 -6.33 5.91 -17.84
C GLU A 67 -5.56 5.77 -16.52
N ALA A 68 -5.94 6.55 -15.51
CA ALA A 68 -5.48 6.38 -14.14
C ALA A 68 -6.32 5.33 -13.42
N THR A 69 -5.65 4.38 -12.78
CA THR A 69 -6.28 3.30 -12.01
C THR A 69 -5.83 3.28 -10.56
N VAL A 70 -4.94 4.17 -10.15
CA VAL A 70 -4.41 4.28 -8.79
C VAL A 70 -4.40 5.75 -8.39
N VAL A 71 -4.72 6.01 -7.12
CA VAL A 71 -4.50 7.32 -6.50
C VAL A 71 -3.37 7.12 -5.50
N ASP A 72 -2.31 7.91 -5.67
CA ASP A 72 -1.15 7.91 -4.79
C ASP A 72 -0.98 9.28 -4.12
N HIS A 73 -0.13 9.34 -3.10
CA HIS A 73 0.28 10.58 -2.45
C HIS A 73 1.61 11.06 -3.05
N SER A 74 1.64 12.28 -3.59
CA SER A 74 2.89 12.91 -4.07
C SER A 74 3.91 13.04 -2.94
N THR A 75 3.45 13.41 -1.74
CA THR A 75 4.25 13.36 -0.51
C THR A 75 3.86 12.13 0.31
N PRO A 76 4.80 11.19 0.57
CA PRO A 76 4.52 10.02 1.37
C PRO A 76 4.04 10.39 2.78
N HIS A 77 2.82 10.01 3.13
CA HIS A 77 2.20 10.42 4.38
C HIS A 77 2.85 9.80 5.63
N ARG A 78 3.55 8.65 5.51
CA ARG A 78 4.26 7.95 6.60
C ARG A 78 3.46 7.83 7.93
N GLY A 79 2.16 7.62 7.81
CA GLY A 79 1.24 7.52 8.95
C GLY A 79 0.59 8.82 9.42
N ASP A 80 1.02 9.97 8.92
CA ASP A 80 0.35 11.26 9.15
C ASP A 80 -1.00 11.30 8.41
N MET A 81 -2.10 11.37 9.17
CA MET A 81 -3.44 11.37 8.60
C MET A 81 -3.84 12.73 8.01
N LYS A 82 -3.16 13.83 8.34
CA LYS A 82 -3.38 15.13 7.69
C LYS A 82 -2.88 15.07 6.25
N LEU A 83 -1.65 14.62 6.04
CA LEU A 83 -1.09 14.40 4.71
C LEU A 83 -1.88 13.34 3.93
N PHE A 84 -2.33 12.29 4.59
CA PHE A 84 -3.15 11.24 3.96
C PHE A 84 -4.45 11.79 3.34
N TRP A 85 -5.14 12.69 4.05
CA TRP A 85 -6.44 13.23 3.62
C TRP A 85 -6.34 14.56 2.87
N ASP A 86 -5.14 15.12 2.72
CA ASP A 86 -4.92 16.29 1.89
C ASP A 86 -5.02 15.91 0.42
N ARG A 87 -6.15 16.26 -0.19
CA ARG A 87 -6.45 15.94 -1.59
C ARG A 87 -5.54 16.68 -2.57
N SER A 88 -4.90 17.78 -2.16
CA SER A 88 -3.93 18.48 -3.00
C SER A 88 -2.65 17.66 -3.21
N LEU A 89 -2.39 16.70 -2.32
CA LEU A 89 -1.27 15.77 -2.42
C LEU A 89 -1.63 14.49 -3.19
N TRP A 90 -2.88 14.35 -3.65
CA TRP A 90 -3.30 13.15 -4.39
C TRP A 90 -2.93 13.26 -5.86
N VAL A 91 -2.44 12.16 -6.42
CA VAL A 91 -2.04 12.06 -7.83
C VAL A 91 -2.67 10.81 -8.46
N SER A 92 -3.37 11.00 -9.57
CA SER A 92 -3.90 9.94 -10.42
C SER A 92 -2.80 9.33 -11.29
N LEU A 93 -2.57 8.02 -11.18
CA LEU A 93 -1.55 7.29 -11.92
C LEU A 93 -2.12 6.01 -12.54
N CYS A 94 -1.56 5.61 -13.68
CA CYS A 94 -1.75 4.25 -14.18
C CYS A 94 -0.89 3.28 -13.36
N ALA A 95 -1.30 2.00 -13.29
CA ALA A 95 -0.57 1.00 -12.53
C ALA A 95 0.93 0.89 -12.90
N PRO A 96 1.34 0.92 -14.19
CA PRO A 96 2.75 0.89 -14.56
C PRO A 96 3.56 2.07 -14.02
N CYS A 97 3.08 3.32 -14.15
CA CYS A 97 3.79 4.49 -13.63
C CYS A 97 3.86 4.48 -12.10
N HIS A 98 2.79 4.05 -11.44
CA HIS A 98 2.76 3.90 -9.99
C HIS A 98 3.80 2.88 -9.50
N SER A 99 3.91 1.70 -10.12
CA SER A 99 4.82 0.64 -9.67
C SER A 99 6.27 0.80 -10.12
N SER A 100 6.56 1.74 -11.02
CA SER A 100 7.92 1.96 -11.56
C SER A 100 8.44 3.36 -11.24
N VAL A 101 8.01 4.37 -11.99
CA VAL A 101 8.52 5.74 -11.90
C VAL A 101 8.32 6.32 -10.50
N LYS A 102 7.09 6.23 -9.97
CA LYS A 102 6.78 6.77 -8.64
C LYS A 102 7.53 6.04 -7.53
N GLN A 103 7.63 4.71 -7.60
CA GLN A 103 8.43 3.95 -6.63
C GLN A 103 9.94 4.31 -6.70
N ALA A 104 10.47 4.57 -7.89
CA ALA A 104 11.85 4.99 -8.06
C ALA A 104 12.10 6.40 -7.47
N GLU A 105 11.18 7.35 -7.67
CA GLU A 105 11.23 8.68 -7.06
C GLU A 105 11.22 8.60 -5.53
N GLU A 106 10.32 7.80 -4.95
CA GLU A 106 10.25 7.59 -3.51
C GLU A 106 11.52 6.98 -2.92
N ALA A 107 12.12 6.01 -3.62
CA ALA A 107 13.37 5.38 -3.21
C ALA A 107 14.56 6.35 -3.29
N ALA A 108 14.56 7.23 -4.29
CA ALA A 108 15.58 8.28 -4.44
C ALA A 108 15.39 9.45 -3.46
N GLY A 109 14.26 9.53 -2.76
CA GLY A 109 13.88 10.68 -1.93
C GLY A 109 13.57 11.93 -2.75
N LEU A 110 13.39 11.78 -4.07
CA LEU A 110 12.98 12.84 -4.97
C LEU A 110 11.46 12.98 -4.86
N ARG A 111 11.01 14.22 -4.65
CA ARG A 111 9.58 14.58 -4.58
C ARG A 111 9.08 15.00 -5.95
#